data_AF-A0A925H9C8-F1
#
_entry.id   AF-A0A925H9C8-F1
#
_cell.length_a   1.000
_cell.length_b   1.000
_cell.length_c   1.000
_cell.angle_alpha   90.00
_cell.angle_beta   90.00
_cell.angle_gamma   90.00
#
_symmetry.space_group_name_H-M   'P 1'
#
loop_
_entity.id
_entity.type
_entity.pdbx_description
1 polymer ?
#
loop_
_entity_poly.entity_id
_entity_poly.type
_entity_poly.pdbx_seq_one_letter_code
_entity_poly.pdbx_strand_id
1 'polypeptide(L)'
;MALSRKKKIIIAVAAVAVLGMIIVISIFARGKDEPEVTVVKVETRPELKSTVTASGEVRPIRFVNLTSEVQGRIVEINVNPGDHVTTGQPLVRVDPTQLVSSAEAQAAGVQASISDVQNARTAVVSAENAVAQAQQSLVVTEASLAQARQAVNTAQTSVDREQVALESARRELKRTTDLIESGVASRSEFDAAQDRVKTAQVALKTSQAQLESAKIAVEESKARVNQQRVAIQETQTGVKRARESVSSSEARANQQQALLRGESSQRYKATTVSPLAGVVVDIPARIGQFAVAGLSTTSLMTIADMTTINVEVNVDETEITQVAVGQSAKVKVDATGEREIAGVVLQKNPLAISRSDTTGGGITNRV
;
A
#
# COMPACT_ATOMS: atom_id res chain seq x y z
N MET A 1 2.02 143.18 40.92
CA MET A 1 3.23 142.78 41.66
C MET A 1 4.34 142.44 40.66
N ALA A 2 5.30 143.34 40.47
CA ALA A 2 6.29 143.24 39.41
C ALA A 2 7.55 142.47 39.87
N LEU A 3 7.73 141.24 39.41
CA LEU A 3 8.99 140.50 39.54
C LEU A 3 9.90 140.72 38.31
N SER A 4 11.18 140.96 38.59
CA SER A 4 12.27 141.36 37.69
C SER A 4 12.54 140.41 36.50
N ARG A 5 12.88 141.01 35.34
CA ARG A 5 13.08 140.41 34.01
C ARG A 5 14.08 139.25 33.95
N LYS A 6 14.98 139.07 34.93
CA LYS A 6 15.97 137.98 34.96
C LYS A 6 15.40 136.59 35.28
N LYS A 7 14.28 136.49 36.03
CA LYS A 7 13.67 135.19 36.38
C LYS A 7 12.82 134.58 35.26
N LYS A 8 12.30 135.39 34.31
CA LYS A 8 11.52 134.89 33.16
C LYS A 8 12.37 134.19 32.11
N ILE A 9 13.64 134.58 31.96
CA ILE A 9 14.58 133.96 31.00
C ILE A 9 15.04 132.59 31.51
N ILE A 10 15.27 132.42 32.82
CA ILE A 10 15.69 131.14 33.41
C ILE A 10 14.58 130.09 33.31
N ILE A 11 13.32 130.47 33.49
CA ILE A 11 12.16 129.56 33.35
C ILE A 11 11.94 129.18 31.87
N ALA A 12 12.17 130.09 30.92
CA ALA A 12 12.08 129.79 29.50
C ALA A 12 13.20 128.84 29.02
N VAL A 13 14.43 129.01 29.51
CA VAL A 13 15.56 128.12 29.18
C VAL A 13 15.38 126.73 29.78
N ALA A 14 14.84 126.62 31.00
CA ALA A 14 14.52 125.33 31.62
C ALA A 14 13.41 124.56 30.88
N ALA A 15 12.38 125.26 30.37
CA ALA A 15 11.30 124.64 29.60
C ALA A 15 11.80 124.09 28.24
N VAL A 16 12.72 124.81 27.57
CA VAL A 16 13.32 124.37 26.30
C VAL A 16 14.27 123.19 26.51
N ALA A 17 15.02 123.15 27.62
CA ALA A 17 15.88 122.03 27.96
C ALA A 17 15.09 120.73 28.24
N VAL A 18 13.95 120.83 28.92
CA VAL A 18 13.08 119.66 29.21
C VAL A 18 12.38 119.16 27.94
N LEU A 19 11.93 120.05 27.05
CA LEU A 19 11.37 119.67 25.75
C LEU A 19 12.42 119.03 24.83
N GLY A 20 13.66 119.54 24.84
CA GLY A 20 14.77 118.92 24.12
C GLY A 20 15.11 117.51 24.63
N MET A 21 15.05 117.28 25.94
CA MET A 21 15.31 115.98 26.54
C MET A 21 14.23 114.95 26.20
N ILE A 22 12.95 115.35 26.13
CA ILE A 22 11.84 114.48 25.75
C ILE A 22 11.93 114.08 24.26
N ILE A 23 12.37 114.99 23.39
CA ILE A 23 12.54 114.71 21.96
C ILE A 23 13.72 113.74 21.72
N VAL A 24 14.82 113.88 22.45
CA VAL A 24 15.98 112.97 22.34
C VAL A 24 15.63 111.57 22.85
N ILE A 25 14.86 111.44 23.92
CA ILE A 25 14.39 110.14 24.43
C ILE A 25 13.40 109.49 23.46
N SER A 26 12.54 110.28 22.79
CA SER A 26 11.57 109.75 21.81
C SER A 26 12.20 109.28 20.49
N ILE A 27 13.38 109.78 20.12
CA ILE A 27 14.08 109.36 18.89
C ILE A 27 14.94 108.11 19.13
N PHE A 28 15.47 107.92 20.33
CA PHE A 28 16.26 106.72 20.66
C PHE A 28 15.40 105.49 21.03
N ALA A 29 14.11 105.66 21.31
CA ALA A 29 13.19 104.58 21.65
C ALA A 29 12.50 103.90 20.44
N ARG A 30 12.81 104.30 19.19
CA ARG A 30 12.36 103.58 17.99
C ARG A 30 13.45 102.63 17.50
N GLY A 31 13.58 101.52 18.22
CA GLY A 31 14.21 100.30 17.72
C GLY A 31 13.48 99.82 16.46
N LYS A 32 14.28 99.39 15.48
CA LYS A 32 13.84 98.77 14.23
C LYS A 32 13.26 97.39 14.53
N ASP A 33 11.96 97.21 14.30
CA ASP A 33 11.33 95.89 14.25
C ASP A 33 11.35 95.39 12.79
N GLU A 34 12.44 94.73 12.40
CA GLU A 34 12.43 93.76 11.29
C GLU A 34 12.06 92.38 11.90
N PRO A 35 11.05 91.66 11.37
CA PRO A 35 10.68 90.38 11.94
C PRO A 35 11.79 89.34 11.69
N GLU A 36 12.32 88.79 12.77
CA GLU A 36 13.28 87.70 12.77
C GLU A 36 12.59 86.41 12.28
N VAL A 37 12.77 86.09 11.00
CA VAL A 37 12.37 84.79 10.45
C VAL A 37 13.41 83.75 10.85
N THR A 38 13.00 82.80 11.69
CA THR A 38 13.78 81.60 12.01
C THR A 38 13.95 80.75 10.75
N VAL A 39 15.02 80.98 9.99
CA VAL A 39 15.39 80.12 8.88
C VAL A 39 16.11 78.90 9.44
N VAL A 40 15.37 77.81 9.63
CA VAL A 40 15.98 76.52 9.93
C VAL A 40 16.76 76.10 8.69
N LYS A 41 18.07 75.88 8.83
CA LYS A 41 18.90 75.30 7.76
C LYS A 41 18.40 73.89 7.51
N VAL A 42 17.65 73.71 6.41
CA VAL A 42 17.18 72.39 5.98
C VAL A 42 18.41 71.58 5.57
N GLU A 43 18.84 70.66 6.43
CA GLU A 43 19.74 69.60 5.99
C GLU A 43 18.99 68.76 4.96
N THR A 44 19.32 68.95 3.68
CA THR A 44 18.87 68.05 2.62
C THR A 44 19.45 66.68 2.90
N ARG A 45 18.66 65.82 3.54
CA ARG A 45 18.94 64.38 3.61
C ARG A 45 18.87 63.86 2.17
N PRO A 46 19.92 63.20 1.66
CA PRO A 46 19.99 62.79 0.26
C PRO A 46 18.94 61.74 -0.13
N GLU A 47 18.28 61.11 0.84
CA GLU A 47 17.17 60.19 0.60
C GLU A 47 16.05 60.41 1.63
N LEU A 48 14.86 60.77 1.15
CA LEU A 48 13.63 60.71 1.95
C LEU A 48 13.16 59.25 1.95
N LYS A 49 13.30 58.57 3.09
CA LYS A 49 12.83 57.19 3.26
C LYS A 49 11.42 57.22 3.86
N SER A 50 10.41 56.87 3.06
CA SER A 50 9.06 56.62 3.55
C SER A 50 9.03 55.25 4.23
N THR A 51 8.79 55.23 5.54
CA THR A 51 8.69 53.99 6.31
C THR A 51 7.22 53.70 6.55
N VAL A 52 6.75 52.60 6.00
CA VAL A 52 5.43 52.03 6.30
C VAL A 52 5.59 51.17 7.55
N THR A 53 4.80 51.47 8.59
CA THR A 53 4.81 50.69 9.84
C THR A 53 3.49 49.95 9.93
N ALA A 54 3.57 48.63 10.02
CA ALA A 54 2.39 47.78 10.06
C ALA A 54 2.61 46.61 11.02
N SER A 55 1.56 46.24 11.73
CA SER A 55 1.56 45.09 12.65
C SER A 55 1.26 43.81 11.88
N GLY A 56 1.97 42.73 12.22
CA GLY A 56 1.81 41.43 11.58
C GLY A 56 1.92 40.27 12.57
N GLU A 57 1.55 39.09 12.10
CA GLU A 57 1.66 37.84 12.86
C GLU A 57 2.81 36.98 12.31
N VAL A 58 3.45 36.26 13.22
CA VAL A 58 4.54 35.34 12.90
C VAL A 58 3.93 33.98 12.56
N ARG A 59 4.16 33.48 11.34
CA ARG A 59 3.65 32.19 10.88
C ARG A 59 4.76 31.25 10.42
N PRO A 60 4.73 29.96 10.81
CA PRO A 60 5.66 28.97 10.29
C PRO A 60 5.39 28.68 8.82
N ILE A 61 6.46 28.43 8.05
CA ILE A 61 6.32 28.11 6.61
C ILE A 61 5.66 26.74 6.42
N ARG A 62 5.95 25.77 7.30
CA ARG A 62 5.40 24.42 7.22
C ARG A 62 4.79 24.05 8.56
N PHE A 63 3.50 23.79 8.57
CA PHE A 63 2.82 23.21 9.73
C PHE A 63 1.87 22.10 9.29
N VAL A 64 1.63 21.14 10.17
CA VAL A 64 0.70 20.04 9.97
C VAL A 64 -0.19 19.92 11.20
N ASN A 65 -1.50 19.90 10.96
CA ASN A 65 -2.48 19.56 11.98
C ASN A 65 -2.64 18.03 11.97
N LEU A 66 -2.19 17.40 13.05
CA LEU A 66 -2.36 15.98 13.27
C LEU A 66 -3.76 15.71 13.79
N THR A 67 -4.47 14.85 13.08
CA THR A 67 -5.82 14.42 13.43
C THR A 67 -5.85 12.93 13.69
N SER A 68 -6.82 12.46 14.47
CA SER A 68 -6.97 11.02 14.73
C SER A 68 -7.37 10.26 13.48
N GLU A 69 -6.57 9.27 13.09
CA GLU A 69 -6.87 8.37 11.97
C GLU A 69 -7.76 7.19 12.38
N VAL A 70 -7.80 6.86 13.67
CA VAL A 70 -8.64 5.82 14.25
C VAL A 70 -9.53 6.40 15.32
N GLN A 71 -10.66 5.74 15.57
CA GLN A 71 -11.56 6.09 16.67
C GLN A 71 -11.13 5.38 17.95
N GLY A 72 -11.20 6.06 19.08
CA GLY A 72 -10.86 5.47 20.38
C GLY A 72 -10.55 6.51 21.45
N ARG A 73 -10.32 6.06 22.68
CA ARG A 73 -9.98 6.95 23.78
C ARG A 73 -8.48 7.26 23.77
N ILE A 74 -8.11 8.52 23.95
CA ILE A 74 -6.69 8.92 24.06
C ILE A 74 -6.17 8.45 25.41
N VAL A 75 -5.17 7.55 25.41
CA VAL A 75 -4.60 6.96 26.63
C VAL A 75 -3.34 7.69 27.05
N GLU A 76 -2.50 8.08 26.09
CA GLU A 76 -1.23 8.74 26.35
C GLU A 76 -0.98 9.88 25.36
N ILE A 77 -0.41 10.97 25.88
CA ILE A 77 0.18 12.07 25.12
C ILE A 77 1.62 12.20 25.65
N ASN A 78 2.60 12.01 24.78
CA ASN A 78 4.02 11.89 25.15
C ASN A 78 4.81 13.20 25.03
N VAL A 79 4.15 14.30 24.67
CA VAL A 79 4.77 15.61 24.39
C VAL A 79 3.97 16.75 25.00
N ASN A 80 4.65 17.85 25.29
CA ASN A 80 4.03 19.09 25.76
C ASN A 80 4.13 20.19 24.69
N PRO A 81 3.26 21.23 24.75
CA PRO A 81 3.42 22.41 23.90
C PRO A 81 4.79 23.06 24.11
N GLY A 82 5.49 23.35 23.01
CA GLY A 82 6.86 23.87 23.01
C GLY A 82 7.96 22.82 22.88
N ASP A 83 7.66 21.53 22.98
CA ASP A 83 8.65 20.47 22.83
C ASP A 83 9.10 20.32 21.36
N HIS A 84 10.39 20.05 21.17
CA HIS A 84 10.97 19.71 19.88
C HIS A 84 10.75 18.22 19.56
N VAL A 85 10.21 17.94 18.39
CA VAL A 85 9.94 16.57 17.92
C VAL A 85 10.68 16.26 16.63
N THR A 86 11.04 14.99 16.47
CA THR A 86 11.70 14.46 15.27
C THR A 86 10.73 13.68 14.39
N THR A 87 11.02 13.55 13.09
CA THR A 87 10.20 12.76 12.17
C THR A 87 10.12 11.30 12.63
N GLY A 88 8.91 10.75 12.72
CA GLY A 88 8.63 9.39 13.16
C GLY A 88 8.51 9.19 14.67
N GLN A 89 8.71 10.24 15.48
CA GLN A 89 8.56 10.17 16.93
C GLN A 89 7.09 9.90 17.31
N PRO A 90 6.78 8.93 18.18
CA PRO A 90 5.43 8.70 18.67
C PRO A 90 4.99 9.82 19.60
N LEU A 91 3.76 10.34 19.39
CA LEU A 91 3.26 11.54 20.07
C LEU A 91 2.00 11.25 20.88
N VAL A 92 1.04 10.55 20.29
CA VAL A 92 -0.25 10.24 20.89
C VAL A 92 -0.58 8.78 20.67
N ARG A 93 -1.07 8.13 21.73
CA ARG A 93 -1.56 6.76 21.67
C ARG A 93 -3.05 6.71 21.99
N VAL A 94 -3.82 6.26 21.01
CA VAL A 94 -5.24 5.93 21.16
C VAL A 94 -5.34 4.47 21.63
N ASP A 95 -6.32 4.18 22.49
CA ASP A 95 -6.55 2.85 23.05
C ASP A 95 -6.62 1.77 21.94
N PRO A 96 -5.61 0.90 21.84
CA PRO A 96 -5.56 -0.09 20.78
C PRO A 96 -6.26 -1.39 21.17
N THR A 97 -6.85 -1.52 22.36
CA THR A 97 -7.33 -2.80 22.91
C THR A 97 -8.30 -3.52 21.97
N GLN A 98 -9.25 -2.78 21.39
CA GLN A 98 -10.20 -3.33 20.42
C GLN A 98 -9.51 -3.76 19.12
N LEU A 99 -8.55 -2.96 18.63
CA LEU A 99 -7.80 -3.23 17.39
C LEU A 99 -6.82 -4.40 17.53
N VAL A 100 -6.24 -4.57 18.72
CA VAL A 100 -5.42 -5.73 19.05
C VAL A 100 -6.28 -6.98 19.07
N SER A 101 -7.43 -6.92 19.76
CA SER A 101 -8.37 -8.05 19.84
C SER A 101 -8.90 -8.45 18.46
N SER A 102 -9.23 -7.49 17.59
CA SER A 102 -9.65 -7.79 16.22
C SER A 102 -8.52 -8.38 15.38
N ALA A 103 -7.29 -7.85 15.50
CA ALA A 103 -6.13 -8.39 14.81
C ALA A 103 -5.77 -9.82 15.25
N GLU A 104 -5.86 -10.12 16.55
CA GLU A 104 -5.65 -11.48 17.08
C GLU A 104 -6.70 -12.47 16.57
N ALA A 105 -7.98 -12.06 16.53
CA ALA A 105 -9.05 -12.87 15.95
C ALA A 105 -8.76 -13.17 14.46
N GLN A 106 -8.29 -12.17 13.69
CA GLN A 106 -7.93 -12.41 12.28
C GLN A 106 -6.67 -13.26 12.12
N ALA A 107 -5.69 -13.15 13.03
CA ALA A 107 -4.51 -14.00 13.03
C ALA A 107 -4.88 -15.47 13.31
N ALA A 108 -5.82 -15.73 14.22
CA ALA A 108 -6.38 -17.06 14.43
C ALA A 108 -7.08 -17.58 13.17
N GLY A 109 -7.80 -16.72 12.44
CA GLY A 109 -8.39 -17.07 11.15
C GLY A 109 -7.35 -17.42 10.07
N VAL A 110 -6.21 -16.70 10.02
CA VAL A 110 -5.09 -17.05 9.13
C VAL A 110 -4.53 -18.42 9.50
N GLN A 111 -4.32 -18.69 10.79
CA GLN A 111 -3.82 -19.98 11.25
C GLN A 111 -4.76 -21.13 10.88
N ALA A 112 -6.08 -20.94 11.01
CA ALA A 112 -7.07 -21.92 10.55
C ALA A 112 -6.96 -22.16 9.04
N SER A 113 -6.80 -21.09 8.25
CA SER A 113 -6.64 -21.19 6.78
C SER A 113 -5.35 -21.90 6.38
N ILE A 114 -4.25 -21.72 7.14
CA ILE A 114 -3.00 -22.45 6.92
C ILE A 114 -3.19 -23.94 7.20
N SER A 115 -3.89 -24.29 8.29
CA SER A 115 -4.25 -25.69 8.60
C SER A 115 -5.09 -26.31 7.48
N ASP A 116 -6.03 -25.56 6.90
CA ASP A 116 -6.82 -26.02 5.75
C ASP A 116 -5.96 -26.27 4.51
N VAL A 117 -4.96 -25.41 4.24
CA VAL A 117 -3.97 -25.65 3.17
C VAL A 117 -3.17 -26.92 3.46
N GLN A 118 -2.74 -27.15 4.69
CA GLN A 118 -2.03 -28.37 5.08
C GLN A 118 -2.88 -29.63 4.90
N ASN A 119 -4.16 -29.57 5.28
CA ASN A 119 -5.11 -30.66 5.07
C ASN A 119 -5.30 -30.94 3.58
N ALA A 120 -5.44 -29.90 2.76
CA ALA A 120 -5.55 -30.04 1.31
C ALA A 120 -4.28 -30.62 0.69
N ARG A 121 -3.08 -30.22 1.15
CA ARG A 121 -1.81 -30.81 0.69
C ARG A 121 -1.70 -32.28 1.05
N THR A 122 -2.13 -32.65 2.25
CA THR A 122 -2.16 -34.06 2.69
C THR A 122 -3.11 -34.89 1.80
N ALA A 123 -4.22 -34.32 1.35
CA ALA A 123 -5.12 -34.95 0.39
C ALA A 123 -4.48 -35.14 -1.01
N VAL A 124 -3.56 -34.26 -1.44
CA VAL A 124 -2.79 -34.48 -2.67
C VAL A 124 -1.87 -35.68 -2.50
N VAL A 125 -1.16 -35.78 -1.37
CA VAL A 125 -0.26 -36.90 -1.09
C VAL A 125 -1.03 -38.23 -1.05
N SER A 126 -2.21 -38.27 -0.44
CA SER A 126 -3.04 -39.48 -0.44
C SER A 126 -3.54 -39.85 -1.84
N ALA A 127 -3.90 -38.86 -2.67
CA ALA A 127 -4.27 -39.09 -4.06
C ALA A 127 -3.07 -39.59 -4.91
N GLU A 128 -1.87 -39.08 -4.68
CA GLU A 128 -0.64 -39.53 -5.34
C GLU A 128 -0.30 -40.97 -4.94
N ASN A 129 -0.48 -41.33 -3.66
CA ASN A 129 -0.35 -42.70 -3.19
C ASN A 129 -1.36 -43.65 -3.87
N ALA A 130 -2.59 -43.18 -4.11
CA ALA A 130 -3.59 -43.98 -4.85
C ALA A 130 -3.18 -44.22 -6.32
N VAL A 131 -2.54 -43.25 -6.98
CA VAL A 131 -1.97 -43.44 -8.32
C VAL A 131 -0.85 -44.48 -8.29
N ALA A 132 0.04 -44.42 -7.30
CA ALA A 132 1.12 -45.40 -7.16
C ALA A 132 0.58 -46.83 -6.95
N GLN A 133 -0.47 -46.98 -6.13
CA GLN A 133 -1.15 -48.27 -5.95
C GLN A 133 -1.81 -48.77 -7.25
N ALA A 134 -2.48 -47.88 -8.00
CA ALA A 134 -3.10 -48.22 -9.27
C ALA A 134 -2.08 -48.58 -10.37
N GLN A 135 -0.89 -48.00 -10.33
CA GLN A 135 0.23 -48.38 -11.19
C GLN A 135 0.77 -49.76 -10.82
N GLN A 136 0.89 -50.07 -9.53
CA GLN A 136 1.33 -51.38 -9.08
C GLN A 136 0.37 -52.50 -9.55
N SER A 137 -0.94 -52.29 -9.47
CA SER A 137 -1.92 -53.25 -10.01
C SER A 137 -1.89 -53.36 -11.54
N LEU A 138 -1.51 -52.30 -12.26
CA LEU A 138 -1.25 -52.40 -13.70
C LEU A 138 -0.08 -53.33 -14.00
N VAL A 139 1.04 -53.21 -13.28
CA VAL A 139 2.20 -54.10 -13.46
C VAL A 139 1.83 -55.57 -13.26
N VAL A 140 1.03 -55.88 -12.22
CA VAL A 140 0.52 -57.24 -11.98
C VAL A 140 -0.38 -57.71 -13.13
N THR A 141 -1.22 -56.84 -13.67
CA THR A 141 -2.14 -57.16 -14.78
C THR A 141 -1.38 -57.32 -16.12
N GLU A 142 -0.30 -56.57 -16.33
CA GLU A 142 0.56 -56.73 -17.49
C GLU A 142 1.34 -58.07 -17.43
N ALA A 143 1.76 -58.48 -16.23
CA ALA A 143 2.36 -59.79 -16.02
C ALA A 143 1.38 -60.94 -16.32
N SER A 144 0.10 -60.82 -15.94
CA SER A 144 -0.92 -61.83 -16.27
C SER A 144 -1.22 -61.90 -17.77
N LEU A 145 -1.21 -60.76 -18.47
CA LEU A 145 -1.31 -60.72 -19.93
C LEU A 145 -0.10 -61.42 -20.59
N ALA A 146 1.10 -61.23 -20.07
CA ALA A 146 2.29 -61.94 -20.57
C ALA A 146 2.16 -63.46 -20.39
N GLN A 147 1.64 -63.92 -19.25
CA GLN A 147 1.36 -65.33 -19.01
C GLN A 147 0.30 -65.88 -19.98
N ALA A 148 -0.78 -65.14 -20.22
CA ALA A 148 -1.83 -65.56 -21.18
C ALA A 148 -1.27 -65.66 -22.62
N ARG A 149 -0.41 -64.72 -23.02
CA ARG A 149 0.28 -64.79 -24.33
C ARG A 149 1.20 -66.00 -24.42
N GLN A 150 1.89 -66.36 -23.34
CA GLN A 150 2.70 -67.56 -23.30
C GLN A 150 1.85 -68.83 -23.48
N ALA A 151 0.65 -68.87 -22.88
CA ALA A 151 -0.28 -69.98 -23.07
C ALA A 151 -0.71 -70.13 -24.54
N VAL A 152 -0.97 -69.03 -25.26
CA VAL A 152 -1.24 -69.05 -26.70
C VAL A 152 -0.09 -69.65 -27.48
N ASN A 153 1.16 -69.26 -27.18
CA ASN A 153 2.34 -69.83 -27.85
C ASN A 153 2.43 -71.36 -27.64
N THR A 154 2.16 -71.82 -26.41
CA THR A 154 2.16 -73.27 -26.11
C THR A 154 1.03 -74.02 -26.82
N ALA A 155 -0.17 -73.43 -26.90
CA ALA A 155 -1.31 -74.02 -27.61
C ALA A 155 -1.07 -74.05 -29.13
N GLN A 156 -0.47 -72.99 -29.69
CA GLN A 156 -0.07 -72.94 -31.10
C GLN A 156 0.94 -74.05 -31.42
N THR A 157 1.96 -74.22 -30.58
CA THR A 157 2.95 -75.29 -30.73
C THR A 157 2.29 -76.68 -30.72
N SER A 158 1.23 -76.87 -29.93
CA SER A 158 0.46 -78.12 -29.91
C SER A 158 -0.36 -78.31 -31.19
N VAL A 159 -1.01 -77.26 -31.72
CA VAL A 159 -1.69 -77.31 -33.02
C VAL A 159 -0.72 -77.69 -34.13
N ASP A 160 0.46 -77.06 -34.16
CA ASP A 160 1.49 -77.34 -35.17
C ASP A 160 1.95 -78.81 -35.08
N ARG A 161 2.12 -79.35 -33.86
CA ARG A 161 2.42 -80.78 -33.63
C ARG A 161 1.33 -81.70 -34.19
N GLU A 162 0.06 -81.44 -33.90
CA GLU A 162 -1.05 -82.26 -34.37
C GLU A 162 -1.28 -82.13 -35.89
N GLN A 163 -0.96 -80.97 -36.49
CA GLN A 163 -0.95 -80.80 -37.93
C GLN A 163 0.08 -81.71 -38.60
N VAL A 164 1.31 -81.72 -38.09
CA VAL A 164 2.36 -82.63 -38.60
C VAL A 164 1.94 -84.09 -38.44
N ALA A 165 1.32 -84.46 -37.32
CA ALA A 165 0.80 -85.81 -37.09
C ALA A 165 -0.29 -86.19 -38.12
N LEU A 166 -1.25 -85.30 -38.38
CA LEU A 166 -2.29 -85.50 -39.39
C LEU A 166 -1.71 -85.65 -40.81
N GLU A 167 -0.72 -84.82 -41.17
CA GLU A 167 -0.03 -84.94 -42.45
C GLU A 167 0.71 -86.27 -42.59
N SER A 168 1.35 -86.75 -41.52
CA SER A 168 2.00 -88.07 -41.51
C SER A 168 0.97 -89.20 -41.70
N ALA A 169 -0.18 -89.13 -41.02
CA ALA A 169 -1.27 -90.11 -41.14
C ALA A 169 -1.90 -90.09 -42.54
N ARG A 170 -2.06 -88.92 -43.15
CA ARG A 170 -2.55 -88.79 -44.55
C ARG A 170 -1.58 -89.38 -45.56
N ARG A 171 -0.27 -89.17 -45.37
CA ARG A 171 0.76 -89.80 -46.21
C ARG A 171 0.75 -91.31 -46.07
N GLU A 172 0.55 -91.82 -44.86
CA GLU A 172 0.37 -93.25 -44.59
C GLU A 172 -0.84 -93.83 -45.34
N LEU A 173 -2.01 -93.20 -45.16
CA LEU A 173 -3.24 -93.61 -45.83
C LEU A 173 -3.06 -93.64 -47.35
N LYS A 174 -2.47 -92.59 -47.93
CA LYS A 174 -2.18 -92.54 -49.37
C LYS A 174 -1.31 -93.72 -49.81
N ARG A 175 -0.22 -93.99 -49.08
CA ARG A 175 0.68 -95.12 -49.38
C ARG A 175 -0.05 -96.46 -49.30
N THR A 176 -0.91 -96.66 -48.30
CA THR A 176 -1.70 -97.89 -48.17
C THR A 176 -2.76 -98.04 -49.26
N THR A 177 -3.36 -96.92 -49.74
CA THR A 177 -4.27 -96.94 -50.89
C THR A 177 -3.54 -97.42 -52.15
N ASP A 178 -2.37 -96.86 -52.44
CA ASP A 178 -1.53 -97.25 -53.59
C ASP A 178 -1.12 -98.74 -53.51
N LEU A 179 -0.88 -99.26 -52.30
CA LEU A 179 -0.55 -100.68 -52.05
C LEU A 179 -1.73 -101.65 -52.21
N ILE A 180 -2.96 -101.19 -51.91
CA ILE A 180 -4.18 -101.98 -52.18
C ILE A 180 -4.46 -102.07 -53.67
N GLU A 181 -4.31 -100.96 -54.41
CA GLU A 181 -4.52 -100.93 -55.86
C GLU A 181 -3.53 -101.85 -56.60
N SER A 182 -2.31 -101.97 -56.06
CA SER A 182 -1.29 -102.89 -56.53
C SER A 182 -1.44 -104.34 -56.00
N GLY A 183 -2.46 -104.62 -55.18
CA GLY A 183 -2.84 -105.97 -54.72
C GLY A 183 -1.98 -106.55 -53.59
N VAL A 184 -1.16 -105.74 -52.93
CA VAL A 184 -0.14 -106.19 -51.97
C VAL A 184 -0.58 -106.01 -50.50
N ALA A 185 -1.54 -105.13 -50.22
CA ALA A 185 -2.01 -104.82 -48.87
C ALA A 185 -3.41 -105.39 -48.55
N SER A 186 -3.69 -105.58 -47.25
CA SER A 186 -4.98 -106.10 -46.79
C SER A 186 -6.00 -104.98 -46.50
N ARG A 187 -7.31 -105.29 -46.60
CA ARG A 187 -8.37 -104.32 -46.24
C ARG A 187 -8.25 -103.82 -44.79
N SER A 188 -7.82 -104.68 -43.87
CA SER A 188 -7.62 -104.31 -42.48
C SER A 188 -6.55 -103.24 -42.29
N GLU A 189 -5.51 -103.22 -43.14
CA GLU A 189 -4.44 -102.20 -43.07
C GLU A 189 -4.94 -100.83 -43.54
N PHE A 190 -5.81 -100.80 -44.55
CA PHE A 190 -6.46 -99.58 -45.02
C PHE A 190 -7.42 -99.02 -43.98
N ASP A 191 -8.28 -99.85 -43.40
CA ASP A 191 -9.22 -99.42 -42.35
C ASP A 191 -8.45 -98.84 -41.15
N ALA A 192 -7.35 -99.49 -40.75
CA ALA A 192 -6.47 -98.98 -39.70
C ALA A 192 -5.82 -97.63 -40.05
N ALA A 193 -5.40 -97.43 -41.31
CA ALA A 193 -4.85 -96.15 -41.76
C ALA A 193 -5.92 -95.05 -41.82
N GLN A 194 -7.15 -95.40 -42.20
CA GLN A 194 -8.29 -94.48 -42.22
C GLN A 194 -8.65 -94.03 -40.80
N ASP A 195 -8.70 -94.96 -39.85
CA ASP A 195 -8.94 -94.66 -38.43
C ASP A 195 -7.85 -93.76 -37.86
N ARG A 196 -6.57 -93.95 -38.23
CA ARG A 196 -5.47 -93.07 -37.83
C ARG A 196 -5.65 -91.63 -38.33
N VAL A 197 -6.10 -91.43 -39.57
CA VAL A 197 -6.40 -90.09 -40.07
C VAL A 197 -7.55 -89.47 -39.29
N LYS A 198 -8.60 -90.25 -39.00
CA LYS A 198 -9.77 -89.78 -38.24
C LYS A 198 -9.40 -89.39 -36.81
N THR A 199 -8.57 -90.17 -36.12
CA THR A 199 -8.10 -89.84 -34.77
C THR A 199 -7.19 -88.62 -34.77
N ALA A 200 -6.25 -88.51 -35.72
CA ALA A 200 -5.40 -87.33 -35.87
C ALA A 200 -6.21 -86.07 -36.20
N GLN A 201 -7.28 -86.18 -36.99
CA GLN A 201 -8.16 -85.04 -37.31
C GLN A 201 -8.95 -84.58 -36.08
N VAL A 202 -9.43 -85.51 -35.23
CA VAL A 202 -10.06 -85.17 -33.95
C VAL A 202 -9.06 -84.50 -33.02
N ALA A 203 -7.82 -85.00 -32.93
CA ALA A 203 -6.75 -84.40 -32.12
C ALA A 203 -6.38 -82.98 -32.60
N LEU A 204 -6.33 -82.76 -33.91
CA LEU A 204 -6.15 -81.41 -34.46
C LEU A 204 -7.31 -80.48 -34.06
N LYS A 205 -8.56 -80.94 -34.17
CA LYS A 205 -9.73 -80.13 -33.80
C LYS A 205 -9.73 -79.77 -32.31
N THR A 206 -9.33 -80.69 -31.43
CA THR A 206 -9.24 -80.43 -29.98
C THR A 206 -8.12 -79.44 -29.66
N SER A 207 -6.94 -79.56 -30.29
CA SER A 207 -5.86 -78.58 -30.12
C SER A 207 -6.23 -77.19 -30.67
N GLN A 208 -6.96 -77.11 -31.79
CA GLN A 208 -7.50 -75.86 -32.31
C GLN A 208 -8.48 -75.20 -31.35
N ALA A 209 -9.37 -75.98 -30.73
CA ALA A 209 -10.28 -75.46 -29.70
C ALA A 209 -9.52 -74.95 -28.46
N GLN A 210 -8.41 -75.61 -28.07
CA GLN A 210 -7.53 -75.14 -26.99
C GLN A 210 -6.77 -73.86 -27.35
N LEU A 211 -6.34 -73.70 -28.61
CA LEU A 211 -5.74 -72.45 -29.07
C LEU A 211 -6.75 -71.31 -29.01
N GLU A 212 -7.99 -71.56 -29.43
CA GLU A 212 -9.03 -70.53 -29.39
C GLU A 212 -9.38 -70.12 -27.96
N SER A 213 -9.48 -71.07 -27.02
CA SER A 213 -9.68 -70.73 -25.61
C SER A 213 -8.52 -69.93 -25.02
N ALA A 214 -7.27 -70.23 -25.41
CA ALA A 214 -6.11 -69.45 -25.02
C ALA A 214 -6.13 -68.02 -25.61
N LYS A 215 -6.58 -67.84 -26.85
CA LYS A 215 -6.76 -66.52 -27.47
C LYS A 215 -7.82 -65.68 -26.76
N ILE A 216 -8.95 -66.30 -26.40
CA ILE A 216 -10.01 -65.64 -25.60
C ILE A 216 -9.45 -65.17 -24.25
N ALA A 217 -8.62 -65.99 -23.58
CA ALA A 217 -7.98 -65.61 -22.33
C ALA A 217 -7.02 -64.40 -22.47
N VAL A 218 -6.35 -64.25 -23.62
CA VAL A 218 -5.54 -63.07 -23.92
C VAL A 218 -6.41 -61.83 -24.10
N GLU A 219 -7.51 -61.91 -24.83
CA GLU A 219 -8.43 -60.78 -25.01
C GLU A 219 -9.06 -60.34 -23.68
N GLU A 220 -9.44 -61.29 -22.83
CA GLU A 220 -9.92 -61.00 -21.47
C GLU A 220 -8.84 -60.30 -20.63
N SER A 221 -7.59 -60.75 -20.73
CA SER A 221 -6.46 -60.12 -20.03
C SER A 221 -6.15 -58.72 -20.57
N LYS A 222 -6.27 -58.49 -21.89
CA LYS A 222 -6.16 -57.15 -22.48
C LYS A 222 -7.28 -56.23 -22.00
N ALA A 223 -8.51 -56.73 -21.91
CA ALA A 223 -9.64 -55.96 -21.37
C ALA A 223 -9.38 -55.56 -19.91
N ARG A 224 -8.84 -56.46 -19.09
CA ARG A 224 -8.39 -56.15 -17.72
C ARG A 224 -7.31 -55.06 -17.67
N VAL A 225 -6.31 -55.12 -18.55
CA VAL A 225 -5.29 -54.05 -18.66
C VAL A 225 -5.93 -52.70 -19.01
N ASN A 226 -6.87 -52.68 -19.96
CA ASN A 226 -7.55 -51.45 -20.35
C ASN A 226 -8.40 -50.87 -19.20
N GLN A 227 -9.14 -51.71 -18.47
CA GLN A 227 -9.86 -51.30 -17.26
C GLN A 227 -8.92 -50.69 -16.23
N GLN A 228 -7.75 -51.30 -16.01
CA GLN A 228 -6.76 -50.80 -15.07
C GLN A 228 -6.14 -49.46 -15.51
N ARG A 229 -5.96 -49.24 -16.82
CA ARG A 229 -5.52 -47.94 -17.36
C ARG A 229 -6.55 -46.84 -17.13
N VAL A 230 -7.84 -47.14 -17.28
CA VAL A 230 -8.91 -46.20 -16.95
C VAL A 230 -8.88 -45.85 -15.46
N ALA A 231 -8.69 -46.83 -14.57
CA ALA A 231 -8.55 -46.59 -13.14
C ALA A 231 -7.35 -45.67 -12.81
N ILE A 232 -6.22 -45.81 -13.52
CA ILE A 232 -5.08 -44.88 -13.37
C ILE A 232 -5.46 -43.46 -13.82
N GLN A 233 -6.17 -43.32 -14.94
CA GLN A 233 -6.63 -42.01 -15.41
C GLN A 233 -7.59 -41.33 -14.40
N GLU A 234 -8.48 -42.10 -13.77
CA GLU A 234 -9.38 -41.61 -12.72
C GLU A 234 -8.60 -41.15 -11.48
N THR A 235 -7.62 -41.93 -11.03
CA THR A 235 -6.76 -41.55 -9.89
C THR A 235 -5.91 -40.32 -10.19
N GLN A 236 -5.38 -40.18 -11.41
CA GLN A 236 -4.69 -38.96 -11.86
C GLN A 236 -5.63 -37.74 -11.89
N THR A 237 -6.87 -37.92 -12.33
CA THR A 237 -7.90 -36.88 -12.25
C THR A 237 -8.20 -36.53 -10.79
N GLY A 238 -8.17 -37.51 -9.88
CA GLY A 238 -8.20 -37.31 -8.43
C GLY A 238 -7.09 -36.41 -7.92
N VAL A 239 -5.83 -36.65 -8.33
CA VAL A 239 -4.68 -35.79 -7.99
C VAL A 239 -4.89 -34.36 -8.50
N LYS A 240 -5.38 -34.20 -9.74
CA LYS A 240 -5.68 -32.87 -10.29
C LYS A 240 -6.71 -32.12 -9.45
N ARG A 241 -7.83 -32.77 -9.10
CA ARG A 241 -8.86 -32.18 -8.21
C ARG A 241 -8.31 -31.84 -6.83
N ALA A 242 -7.44 -32.68 -6.27
CA ALA A 242 -6.80 -32.41 -4.98
C ALA A 242 -5.86 -31.19 -5.07
N ARG A 243 -5.10 -31.05 -6.17
CA ARG A 243 -4.24 -29.86 -6.40
C ARG A 243 -5.05 -28.59 -6.60
N GLU A 244 -6.17 -28.67 -7.32
CA GLU A 244 -7.12 -27.55 -7.44
C GLU A 244 -7.69 -27.14 -6.08
N SER A 245 -8.00 -28.12 -5.22
CA SER A 245 -8.41 -27.87 -3.83
C SER A 245 -7.33 -27.12 -3.04
N VAL A 246 -6.05 -27.52 -3.16
CA VAL A 246 -4.93 -26.78 -2.56
C VAL A 246 -4.89 -25.33 -3.04
N SER A 247 -4.98 -25.09 -4.35
CA SER A 247 -4.99 -23.73 -4.90
C SER A 247 -6.16 -22.90 -4.36
N SER A 248 -7.35 -23.50 -4.22
CA SER A 248 -8.52 -22.83 -3.62
C SER A 248 -8.32 -22.51 -2.14
N SER A 249 -7.65 -23.37 -1.38
CA SER A 249 -7.31 -23.14 0.03
C SER A 249 -6.24 -22.06 0.19
N GLU A 250 -5.25 -22.04 -0.69
CA GLU A 250 -4.21 -21.01 -0.73
C GLU A 250 -4.82 -19.63 -1.03
N ALA A 251 -5.77 -19.55 -1.97
CA ALA A 251 -6.48 -18.31 -2.28
C ALA A 251 -7.26 -17.80 -1.05
N ARG A 252 -7.94 -18.69 -0.31
CA ARG A 252 -8.61 -18.35 0.95
C ARG A 252 -7.64 -17.86 2.02
N ALA A 253 -6.49 -18.53 2.18
CA ALA A 253 -5.44 -18.10 3.11
C ALA A 253 -4.89 -16.71 2.74
N ASN A 254 -4.66 -16.45 1.46
CA ASN A 254 -4.21 -15.14 0.98
C ASN A 254 -5.23 -14.02 1.25
N GLN A 255 -6.52 -14.31 1.05
CA GLN A 255 -7.59 -13.38 1.41
C GLN A 255 -7.58 -13.07 2.91
N GLN A 256 -7.47 -14.10 3.75
CA GLN A 256 -7.43 -13.94 5.19
C GLN A 256 -6.19 -13.16 5.67
N GLN A 257 -5.05 -13.38 5.02
CA GLN A 257 -3.84 -12.60 5.28
C GLN A 257 -3.97 -11.15 4.83
N ALA A 258 -4.72 -10.86 3.76
CA ALA A 258 -5.03 -9.50 3.35
C ALA A 258 -5.90 -8.77 4.38
N LEU A 259 -6.89 -9.47 4.97
CA LEU A 259 -7.70 -8.93 6.06
C LEU A 259 -6.86 -8.62 7.30
N LEU A 260 -5.97 -9.54 7.72
CA LEU A 260 -5.04 -9.30 8.82
C LEU A 260 -4.10 -8.11 8.56
N ARG A 261 -3.64 -7.93 7.31
CA ARG A 261 -2.85 -6.75 6.91
C ARG A 261 -3.64 -5.45 7.06
N GLY A 262 -4.94 -5.46 6.74
CA GLY A 262 -5.83 -4.33 6.98
C GLY A 262 -5.96 -3.98 8.46
N GLU A 263 -6.25 -4.97 9.31
CA GLU A 263 -6.41 -4.78 10.75
C GLU A 263 -5.10 -4.33 11.43
N SER A 264 -3.96 -4.92 11.05
CA SER A 264 -2.66 -4.50 11.56
C SER A 264 -2.28 -3.07 11.16
N SER A 265 -2.68 -2.62 9.96
CA SER A 265 -2.53 -1.22 9.54
C SER A 265 -3.37 -0.27 10.39
N GLN A 266 -4.61 -0.64 10.71
CA GLN A 266 -5.44 0.14 11.64
C GLN A 266 -4.83 0.19 13.05
N ARG A 267 -4.31 -0.94 13.55
CA ARG A 267 -3.58 -0.98 14.82
C ARG A 267 -2.35 -0.05 14.80
N TYR A 268 -1.59 -0.01 13.71
CA TYR A 268 -0.44 0.89 13.58
C TYR A 268 -0.86 2.36 13.66
N LYS A 269 -1.98 2.72 13.01
CA LYS A 269 -2.57 4.07 13.04
C LYS A 269 -3.10 4.49 14.42
N ALA A 270 -3.20 3.58 15.39
CA ALA A 270 -3.55 3.92 16.77
C ALA A 270 -2.44 4.70 17.50
N THR A 271 -1.20 4.63 17.00
CA THR A 271 -0.10 5.47 17.48
C THR A 271 0.20 6.53 16.43
N THR A 272 -0.12 7.77 16.73
CA THR A 272 0.17 8.90 15.84
C THR A 272 1.63 9.30 16.00
N VAL A 273 2.35 9.33 14.89
CA VAL A 273 3.76 9.73 14.81
C VAL A 273 3.91 11.10 14.14
N SER A 274 5.03 11.79 14.40
CA SER A 274 5.31 13.08 13.75
C SER A 274 5.68 12.91 12.27
N PRO A 275 5.02 13.60 11.32
CA PRO A 275 5.38 13.57 9.90
C PRO A 275 6.56 14.48 9.55
N LEU A 276 6.91 15.44 10.42
CA LEU A 276 8.00 16.40 10.22
C LEU A 276 8.75 16.68 11.52
N ALA A 277 10.02 17.09 11.41
CA ALA A 277 10.76 17.61 12.55
C ALA A 277 10.34 19.07 12.80
N GLY A 278 10.04 19.42 14.06
CA GLY A 278 9.50 20.74 14.37
C GLY A 278 9.22 20.93 15.86
N VAL A 279 8.44 21.95 16.18
CA VAL A 279 7.99 22.28 17.54
C VAL A 279 6.49 22.04 17.63
N VAL A 280 6.03 21.51 18.75
CA VAL A 280 4.60 21.36 19.05
C VAL A 280 4.01 22.72 19.40
N VAL A 281 3.10 23.22 18.57
CA VAL A 281 2.48 24.56 18.73
C VAL A 281 1.34 24.53 19.73
N ASP A 282 0.42 23.58 19.54
CA ASP A 282 -0.77 23.42 20.37
C ASP A 282 -1.21 21.95 20.42
N ILE A 283 -1.79 21.54 21.54
CA ILE A 283 -2.34 20.21 21.78
C ILE A 283 -3.78 20.39 22.29
N PRO A 284 -4.78 20.49 21.38
CA PRO A 284 -6.17 20.64 21.79
C PRO A 284 -6.76 19.37 22.40
N ALA A 285 -6.17 18.20 22.13
CA ALA A 285 -6.65 16.92 22.64
C ALA A 285 -6.27 16.68 24.12
N ARG A 286 -7.17 15.99 24.85
CA ARG A 286 -6.97 15.65 26.26
C ARG A 286 -6.92 14.14 26.48
N ILE A 287 -6.09 13.71 27.43
CA ILE A 287 -6.09 12.32 27.90
C ILE A 287 -7.49 11.98 28.42
N GLY A 288 -8.02 10.82 28.00
CA GLY A 288 -9.37 10.37 28.31
C GLY A 288 -10.46 10.88 27.36
N GLN A 289 -10.16 11.84 26.47
CA GLN A 289 -11.09 12.27 25.42
C GLN A 289 -11.29 11.14 24.39
N PHE A 290 -12.49 11.03 23.85
CA PHE A 290 -12.79 10.12 22.75
C PHE A 290 -12.50 10.81 21.42
N ALA A 291 -11.55 10.26 20.67
CA ALA A 291 -11.21 10.71 19.34
C ALA A 291 -12.03 9.96 18.29
N VAL A 292 -12.47 10.70 17.26
CA VAL A 292 -13.21 10.14 16.12
C VAL A 292 -12.44 10.38 14.83
N ALA A 293 -12.48 9.39 13.93
CA ALA A 293 -11.92 9.49 12.58
C ALA A 293 -13.06 9.76 11.56
N GLY A 294 -12.82 10.56 10.51
CA GLY A 294 -13.82 10.89 9.48
C GLY A 294 -13.93 12.37 9.13
N LEU A 295 -15.08 12.83 8.63
CA LEU A 295 -15.30 14.21 8.16
C LEU A 295 -15.20 15.29 9.26
N SER A 296 -15.30 14.89 10.52
CA SER A 296 -15.11 15.75 11.69
C SER A 296 -14.06 15.13 12.60
N THR A 297 -12.84 14.94 12.07
CA THR A 297 -11.74 14.36 12.84
C THR A 297 -11.43 15.17 14.09
N THR A 298 -11.09 14.48 15.18
CA THR A 298 -10.54 15.14 16.35
C THR A 298 -9.11 15.59 16.04
N SER A 299 -8.86 16.89 16.10
CA SER A 299 -7.50 17.43 16.06
C SER A 299 -6.77 17.02 17.34
N LEU A 300 -5.62 16.38 17.17
CA LEU A 300 -4.77 15.88 18.24
C LEU A 300 -3.75 16.94 18.66
N MET A 301 -3.01 17.47 17.68
CA MET A 301 -1.97 18.48 17.90
C MET A 301 -1.55 19.16 16.60
N THR A 302 -0.92 20.32 16.70
CA THR A 302 -0.31 21.01 15.56
C THR A 302 1.20 21.05 15.72
N ILE A 303 1.92 20.63 14.69
CA ILE A 303 3.39 20.64 14.64
C ILE A 303 3.82 21.61 13.56
N ALA A 304 4.78 22.46 13.87
CA ALA A 304 5.30 23.43 12.92
C ALA A 304 6.83 23.40 12.85
N ASP A 305 7.35 23.49 11.64
CA ASP A 305 8.76 23.69 11.36
C ASP A 305 9.11 25.16 11.60
N MET A 306 9.89 25.42 12.66
CA MET A 306 10.31 26.76 13.07
C MET A 306 11.71 27.13 12.54
N THR A 307 12.32 26.32 11.67
CA THR A 307 13.64 26.63 11.08
C THR A 307 13.61 27.89 10.23
N THR A 308 12.50 28.13 9.54
CA THR A 308 12.28 29.30 8.70
C THR A 308 10.87 29.82 8.97
N ILE A 309 10.75 31.12 9.18
CA ILE A 309 9.52 31.75 9.66
C ILE A 309 9.17 32.93 8.75
N ASN A 310 7.90 33.04 8.39
CA ASN A 310 7.36 34.18 7.65
C ASN A 310 6.62 35.12 8.60
N VAL A 311 6.63 36.40 8.28
CA VAL A 311 5.82 37.40 9.00
C VAL A 311 4.78 37.93 8.03
N GLU A 312 3.51 37.67 8.33
CA GLU A 312 2.40 38.20 7.57
C GLU A 312 1.99 39.54 8.17
N VAL A 313 2.17 40.61 7.40
CA VAL A 313 1.94 41.98 7.86
C VAL A 313 0.72 42.54 7.15
N ASN A 314 -0.23 43.05 7.94
CA ASN A 314 -1.42 43.71 7.42
C ASN A 314 -1.10 45.19 7.22
N VAL A 315 -0.92 45.60 5.96
CA VAL A 315 -0.64 46.99 5.59
C VAL A 315 -1.95 47.69 5.18
N ASP A 316 -2.12 48.94 5.59
CA ASP A 316 -3.29 49.73 5.23
C ASP A 316 -3.38 49.96 3.71
N GLU A 317 -4.60 50.00 3.17
CA GLU A 317 -4.88 50.13 1.73
C GLU A 317 -4.28 51.41 1.12
N THR A 318 -4.10 52.47 1.91
CA THR A 318 -3.46 53.71 1.45
C THR A 318 -1.95 53.56 1.30
N GLU A 319 -1.33 52.61 2.00
CA GLU A 319 0.12 52.42 2.08
C GLU A 319 0.60 51.20 1.25
N ILE A 320 -0.28 50.23 0.96
CA ILE A 320 0.03 49.03 0.17
C ILE A 320 0.56 49.35 -1.24
N THR A 321 0.20 50.51 -1.79
CA THR A 321 0.68 50.98 -3.11
C THR A 321 2.17 51.30 -3.10
N GLN A 322 2.74 51.66 -1.94
CA GLN A 322 4.15 52.02 -1.78
C GLN A 322 5.07 50.80 -1.53
N VAL A 323 4.48 49.62 -1.26
CA VAL A 323 5.20 48.38 -0.95
C VAL A 323 5.41 47.54 -2.22
N ALA A 324 6.65 47.11 -2.45
CA ALA A 324 7.05 46.27 -3.57
C ALA A 324 7.77 44.99 -3.10
N VAL A 325 7.62 43.91 -3.86
CA VAL A 325 8.32 42.63 -3.63
C VAL A 325 9.82 42.86 -3.78
N GLY A 326 10.61 42.34 -2.83
CA GLY A 326 12.06 42.51 -2.76
C GLY A 326 12.55 43.69 -1.92
N GLN A 327 11.66 44.54 -1.40
CA GLN A 327 12.04 45.61 -0.48
C GLN A 327 12.58 45.04 0.85
N SER A 328 13.61 45.68 1.40
CA SER A 328 14.14 45.35 2.73
C SER A 328 13.19 45.86 3.81
N ALA A 329 12.82 44.98 4.72
CA ALA A 329 11.99 45.27 5.87
C ALA A 329 12.76 45.02 7.17
N LYS A 330 12.45 45.77 8.21
CA LYS A 330 12.96 45.54 9.56
C LYS A 330 11.82 45.03 10.42
N VAL A 331 11.99 43.85 10.98
CA VAL A 331 11.01 43.24 11.88
C VAL A 331 11.54 43.38 13.30
N LYS A 332 10.72 43.96 14.18
CA LYS A 332 10.96 43.98 15.61
C LYS A 332 9.95 43.04 16.26
N VAL A 333 10.43 42.09 17.05
CA VAL A 333 9.59 41.14 17.79
C VAL A 333 9.73 41.43 19.27
N ASP A 334 8.61 41.57 19.97
CA ASP A 334 8.57 41.90 21.40
C ASP A 334 9.37 40.88 22.25
N ALA A 335 9.38 39.61 21.85
CA ALA A 335 10.12 38.54 22.52
C ALA A 335 11.65 38.67 22.44
N THR A 336 12.18 39.43 21.48
CA THR A 336 13.64 39.57 21.24
C THR A 336 14.23 40.88 21.75
N GLY A 337 13.43 41.72 22.42
CA GLY A 337 13.87 43.00 22.98
C GLY A 337 14.19 44.06 21.89
N GLU A 338 15.40 44.63 21.93
CA GLU A 338 15.85 45.66 20.99
C GLU A 338 16.43 45.12 19.67
N ARG A 339 16.45 43.80 19.48
CA ARG A 339 17.08 43.20 18.29
C ARG A 339 16.17 43.32 17.07
N GLU A 340 16.57 44.16 16.12
CA GLU A 340 15.93 44.25 14.81
C GLU A 340 16.39 43.08 13.92
N ILE A 341 15.43 42.36 13.33
CA ILE A 341 15.68 41.27 12.37
C ILE A 341 15.48 41.84 10.98
N ALA A 342 16.51 41.76 10.13
CA ALA A 342 16.39 42.14 8.73
C ALA A 342 15.61 41.06 7.95
N GLY A 343 14.60 41.48 7.20
CA GLY A 343 13.80 40.64 6.32
C GLY A 343 13.64 41.26 4.94
N VAL A 344 13.06 40.49 4.02
CA VAL A 344 12.70 40.96 2.67
C VAL A 344 11.24 40.63 2.39
N VAL A 345 10.56 41.52 1.65
CA VAL A 345 9.19 41.28 1.22
C VAL A 345 9.19 40.20 0.14
N LEU A 346 8.79 38.97 0.47
CA LEU A 346 8.74 37.85 -0.47
C LEU A 346 7.55 37.92 -1.42
N GLN A 347 6.38 38.30 -0.90
CA GLN A 347 5.13 38.27 -1.64
C GLN A 347 4.20 39.39 -1.17
N LYS A 348 3.46 39.96 -2.12
CA LYS A 348 2.38 40.92 -1.88
C LYS A 348 1.06 40.28 -2.31
N ASN A 349 0.17 40.02 -1.36
CA ASN A 349 -1.15 39.45 -1.65
C ASN A 349 -2.11 40.58 -2.06
N PRO A 350 -2.74 40.54 -3.25
CA PRO A 350 -3.66 41.59 -3.69
C PRO A 350 -5.07 41.51 -3.06
N LEU A 351 -5.36 40.49 -2.26
CA LEU A 351 -6.67 40.33 -1.61
C LEU A 351 -6.77 41.22 -0.36
N ALA A 352 -7.79 42.07 -0.31
CA ALA A 352 -8.09 42.90 0.86
C ALA A 352 -8.76 42.05 1.96
N ILE A 353 -8.26 42.16 3.19
CA ILE A 353 -8.84 41.51 4.37
C ILE A 353 -9.86 42.48 4.98
N SER A 354 -11.16 42.24 4.77
CA SER A 354 -12.23 43.05 5.38
C SER A 354 -12.29 42.81 6.89
N ARG A 355 -12.44 43.87 7.70
CA ARG A 355 -12.54 43.85 9.19
C ARG A 355 -13.76 43.10 9.77
N SER A 356 -14.57 42.41 8.96
CA SER A 356 -15.84 41.82 9.38
C SER A 356 -15.75 40.33 9.74
N ASP A 357 -14.78 39.92 10.55
CA ASP A 357 -14.71 38.58 11.14
C ASP A 357 -14.26 38.67 12.60
N THR A 358 -14.98 39.45 13.40
CA THR A 358 -14.86 39.40 14.86
C THR A 358 -16.25 39.38 15.45
N THR A 359 -16.86 38.20 15.45
CA THR A 359 -17.66 37.61 16.54
C THR A 359 -18.45 36.44 15.95
N GLY A 360 -17.97 35.22 16.22
CA GLY A 360 -18.66 33.99 15.83
C GLY A 360 -17.70 32.83 15.91
N GLY A 361 -17.65 32.17 17.07
CA GLY A 361 -16.88 30.94 17.26
C GLY A 361 -17.29 29.90 16.20
N GLY A 362 -16.36 29.58 15.32
CA GLY A 362 -16.57 28.64 14.24
C GLY A 362 -15.35 28.66 13.33
N ILE A 363 -14.43 27.74 13.59
CA ILE A 363 -13.34 27.36 12.69
C ILE A 363 -13.86 27.23 11.25
N THR A 364 -13.52 28.18 10.39
CA THR A 364 -13.67 28.05 8.95
C THR A 364 -12.35 28.41 8.27
N ASN A 365 -11.90 27.46 7.45
CA ASN A 365 -10.72 27.56 6.59
C ASN A 365 -10.70 28.88 5.82
N ARG A 366 -9.65 29.68 6.01
CA ARG A 366 -9.28 30.74 5.07
C ARG A 366 -8.19 30.16 4.15
N VAL A 367 -8.45 30.20 2.84
CA VAL A 367 -7.48 29.91 1.76
C VAL A 367 -6.57 31.10 1.56
#